data_AF-A0A8J7W0P0-F1
#
_entry.id   AF-A0A8J7W0P0-F1
#
_cell.length_a   1.000
_cell.length_b   1.000
_cell.length_c   1.000
_cell.angle_alpha   90.00
_cell.angle_beta   90.00
_cell.angle_gamma   90.00
#
_symmetry.space_group_name_H-M   'P 1'
#
loop_
_entity.id
_entity.type
_entity.pdbx_description
1 polymer ?
#
loop_
_entity_poly.entity_id
_entity_poly.type
_entity_poly.pdbx_seq_one_letter_code
_entity_poly.pdbx_strand_id
1 'polypeptide(L)'
;MIKKRSRFWTVIFSFLPGAGHMFNGFMKLGISFMGLFFVVLAVASFLNIGALAFLAPVIWFYAFFDCINRTFQDDEEFYTQEDYFLFTIDQLANYDFGFIKRKSLIIGAALVAVGVYSLWNNVVMYLINRYDFLPREVYSAIYNLSSIFPQLVIGVLIIWAGVTLILGKKKQIEIREKEEGVNADDCDQE
;
A
#
# COMPACT_ATOMS: atom_id res chain seq x y z
N MET A 1 0.37 -1.15 -26.24
CA MET A 1 1.32 -1.90 -27.08
C MET A 1 2.70 -1.67 -26.50
N ILE A 2 3.36 -2.73 -26.02
CA ILE A 2 4.72 -2.66 -25.48
C ILE A 2 5.67 -2.37 -26.65
N LYS A 3 6.54 -1.38 -26.49
CA LYS A 3 7.44 -0.94 -27.57
C LYS A 3 8.80 -0.59 -26.98
N LYS A 4 9.80 -1.40 -27.34
CA LYS A 4 11.18 -1.13 -27.00
C LYS A 4 11.61 0.20 -27.63
N ARG A 5 12.01 1.15 -26.78
CA ARG A 5 12.52 2.47 -27.19
C ARG A 5 14.05 2.50 -27.09
N SER A 6 14.64 3.66 -27.33
CA SER A 6 16.09 3.86 -27.27
C SER A 6 16.64 3.58 -25.86
N ARG A 7 17.55 2.60 -25.77
CA ARG A 7 18.15 2.12 -24.50
C ARG A 7 18.71 3.26 -23.63
N PHE A 8 19.40 4.22 -24.26
CA PHE A 8 19.97 5.38 -23.57
C PHE A 8 18.90 6.23 -22.85
N TRP A 9 17.79 6.51 -23.53
CA TRP A 9 16.71 7.31 -22.95
C TRP A 9 15.97 6.54 -21.88
N THR A 10 15.81 5.22 -22.04
CA THR A 10 15.22 4.37 -21.00
C THR A 10 16.04 4.41 -19.72
N VAL A 11 17.38 4.38 -19.81
CA VAL A 11 18.25 4.51 -18.63
C VAL A 11 18.07 5.87 -17.95
N ILE A 12 18.01 6.96 -18.72
CA ILE A 12 17.75 8.31 -18.17
C ILE A 12 16.41 8.35 -17.44
N PHE A 13 15.35 7.83 -18.06
CA PHE A 13 14.03 7.81 -17.42
C PHE A 13 13.94 6.83 -16.25
N SER A 14 14.75 5.77 -16.21
CA SER A 14 14.75 4.81 -15.10
C SER A 14 15.21 5.41 -13.76
N PHE A 15 15.92 6.54 -13.78
CA PHE A 15 16.24 7.28 -12.55
C PHE A 15 15.01 7.78 -11.80
N LEU A 16 13.88 7.97 -12.49
CA LEU A 16 12.60 8.19 -11.84
C LEU A 16 11.93 6.82 -11.62
N PRO A 17 11.50 6.49 -10.39
CA PRO A 17 10.89 5.20 -10.12
C PRO A 17 9.72 5.00 -11.06
N GLY A 18 9.69 3.90 -11.83
CA GLY A 18 8.59 3.57 -12.74
C GLY A 18 8.54 4.30 -14.09
N ALA A 19 9.26 5.41 -14.29
CA ALA A 19 9.16 6.17 -15.55
C ALA A 19 9.83 5.46 -16.74
N GLY A 20 10.96 4.77 -16.51
CA GLY A 20 11.61 3.96 -17.55
C GLY A 20 10.72 2.81 -18.05
N HIS A 21 9.93 2.20 -17.16
CA HIS A 21 8.94 1.18 -17.50
C HIS A 21 7.84 1.75 -18.40
N MET A 22 7.30 2.92 -18.06
CA MET A 22 6.30 3.62 -18.89
C MET A 22 6.86 3.99 -20.26
N PHE A 23 8.12 4.42 -20.34
CA PHE A 23 8.78 4.77 -21.61
C PHE A 23 8.86 3.57 -22.56
N ASN A 24 9.11 2.37 -22.02
CA ASN A 24 9.12 1.10 -22.74
C ASN A 24 7.71 0.53 -23.06
N GLY A 25 6.65 1.19 -22.56
CA GLY A 25 5.26 0.79 -22.80
C GLY A 25 4.63 -0.06 -21.69
N PHE A 26 5.34 -0.34 -20.59
CA PHE A 26 4.81 -1.00 -19.39
C PHE A 26 4.17 0.04 -18.45
N MET A 27 2.96 0.47 -18.79
CA MET A 27 2.28 1.55 -18.10
C MET A 27 1.80 1.13 -16.71
N LYS A 28 1.19 -0.06 -16.59
CA LYS A 28 0.67 -0.55 -15.31
C LYS A 28 1.80 -0.87 -14.34
N LEU A 29 2.87 -1.48 -14.81
CA LEU A 29 4.05 -1.76 -14.00
C LEU A 29 4.73 -0.47 -13.53
N GLY A 30 4.92 0.50 -14.44
CA GLY A 30 5.52 1.79 -14.12
C GLY A 30 4.72 2.59 -13.08
N ILE A 31 3.40 2.68 -13.26
CA ILE A 31 2.50 3.32 -12.28
C ILE A 31 2.54 2.60 -10.93
N SER A 32 2.65 1.26 -10.93
CA SER A 32 2.75 0.49 -9.69
C SER A 32 4.00 0.86 -8.89
N PHE A 33 5.17 0.96 -9.55
CA PHE A 33 6.41 1.37 -8.88
C PHE A 33 6.38 2.83 -8.42
N MET A 34 5.86 3.75 -9.23
CA MET A 34 5.66 5.14 -8.82
C MET A 34 4.76 5.23 -7.59
N GLY A 35 3.60 4.59 -7.66
CA GLY A 35 2.62 4.56 -6.57
C GLY A 35 3.22 3.98 -5.30
N LEU A 36 3.92 2.85 -5.39
CA LEU A 36 4.57 2.21 -4.25
C LEU A 36 5.59 3.14 -3.58
N PHE A 37 6.45 3.76 -4.36
CA PHE A 37 7.48 4.67 -3.86
C PHE A 37 6.85 5.84 -3.09
N PHE A 38 5.84 6.50 -3.67
CA PHE A 38 5.17 7.62 -3.01
C PHE A 38 4.30 7.21 -1.83
N VAL A 39 3.62 6.06 -1.90
CA VAL A 39 2.82 5.54 -0.77
C VAL A 39 3.72 5.24 0.41
N VAL A 40 4.88 4.61 0.20
CA VAL A 40 5.84 4.34 1.28
C VAL A 40 6.34 5.65 1.91
N LEU A 41 6.70 6.65 1.10
CA LEU A 41 7.12 7.96 1.63
C LEU A 41 5.98 8.70 2.35
N ALA A 42 4.76 8.66 1.81
CA ALA A 42 3.60 9.29 2.41
C ALA A 42 3.24 8.64 3.75
N VAL A 43 3.24 7.30 3.80
CA VAL A 43 3.01 6.53 5.03
C VAL A 43 4.13 6.81 6.03
N ALA A 44 5.40 6.80 5.61
CA ALA A 44 6.53 7.13 6.49
C ALA A 44 6.42 8.54 7.09
N SER A 45 6.05 9.52 6.28
CA SER A 45 5.90 10.93 6.68
C SER A 45 4.68 11.13 7.59
N PHE A 46 3.54 10.55 7.23
CA PHE A 46 2.31 10.62 8.01
C PHE A 46 2.44 9.92 9.36
N LEU A 47 3.16 8.81 9.40
CA LEU A 47 3.48 8.08 10.62
C LEU A 47 4.60 8.70 11.45
N ASN A 48 5.37 9.63 10.88
CA ASN A 48 6.61 10.11 11.49
C ASN A 48 7.59 8.96 11.82
N ILE A 49 7.53 7.84 11.09
CA ILE A 49 8.46 6.72 11.25
C ILE A 49 9.52 6.85 10.17
N GLY A 50 10.61 7.56 10.50
CA GLY A 50 11.75 7.73 9.60
C GLY A 50 12.34 6.40 9.10
N ALA A 51 12.24 5.34 9.91
CA ALA A 51 12.68 4.00 9.53
C ALA A 51 11.98 3.45 8.28
N LEU A 52 10.69 3.76 8.08
CA LEU A 52 9.93 3.30 6.92
C LEU A 52 10.40 3.97 5.61
N ALA A 53 10.93 5.20 5.70
CA ALA A 53 11.43 5.91 4.54
C ALA A 53 12.65 5.21 3.90
N PHE A 54 13.40 4.39 4.65
CA PHE A 54 14.50 3.59 4.10
C PHE A 54 14.04 2.49 3.12
N LEU A 55 12.75 2.11 3.14
CA LEU A 55 12.20 1.20 2.14
C LEU A 55 12.09 1.87 0.75
N ALA A 56 11.91 3.19 0.69
CA ALA A 56 11.76 3.91 -0.57
C ALA A 56 13.01 3.80 -1.48
N PRO A 57 14.25 4.00 -0.99
CA PRO A 57 15.46 3.71 -1.76
C PRO A 57 15.54 2.27 -2.24
N VAL A 58 15.16 1.28 -1.42
CA VAL A 58 15.18 -0.15 -1.80
C VAL A 58 14.23 -0.41 -2.98
N ILE A 59 13.00 0.11 -2.89
CA ILE A 59 12.00 0.02 -3.96
C ILE A 59 12.49 0.72 -5.23
N TRP A 60 13.12 1.89 -5.07
CA TRP A 60 13.67 2.67 -6.17
C TRP A 60 14.77 1.92 -6.92
N PHE A 61 15.76 1.37 -6.19
CA PHE A 61 16.82 0.56 -6.79
C PHE A 61 16.26 -0.66 -7.49
N TYR A 62 15.29 -1.35 -6.88
CA TYR A 62 14.64 -2.48 -7.52
C TYR A 62 13.95 -2.08 -8.84
N ALA A 63 13.16 -1.01 -8.83
CA ALA A 63 12.49 -0.51 -10.03
C ALA A 63 13.49 -0.10 -11.13
N PHE A 64 14.62 0.51 -10.73
CA PHE A 64 15.71 0.90 -11.62
C PHE A 64 16.37 -0.32 -12.27
N PHE A 65 16.81 -1.30 -11.47
CA PHE A 65 17.46 -2.50 -11.99
C PHE A 65 16.50 -3.37 -12.82
N ASP A 66 15.24 -3.51 -12.40
CA ASP A 66 14.22 -4.23 -13.18
C ASP A 66 13.98 -3.58 -14.55
N CYS A 67 13.91 -2.24 -14.60
CA CYS A 67 13.77 -1.51 -15.86
C CYS A 67 14.98 -1.71 -16.79
N ILE A 68 16.19 -1.63 -16.24
CA ILE A 68 17.43 -1.85 -16.98
C ILE A 68 17.48 -3.28 -17.50
N ASN A 69 17.26 -4.27 -16.63
CA ASN A 69 17.31 -5.68 -16.99
C ASN A 69 16.37 -6.00 -18.16
N ARG A 70 15.11 -5.53 -18.09
CA ARG A 70 14.14 -5.67 -19.19
C ARG A 70 14.58 -4.97 -20.47
N THR A 71 15.25 -3.82 -20.37
CA THR A 71 15.71 -3.06 -21.54
C THR A 71 16.86 -3.76 -22.27
N PHE A 72 17.71 -4.49 -21.53
CA PHE A 72 18.84 -5.25 -22.07
C PHE A 72 18.49 -6.68 -22.47
N GLN A 73 17.32 -7.19 -22.07
CA GLN A 73 16.79 -8.49 -22.50
C GLN A 73 16.57 -8.53 -24.02
N ASP A 74 16.56 -9.73 -24.61
CA ASP A 74 16.35 -9.92 -26.05
C ASP A 74 14.97 -9.44 -26.50
N ASP A 75 14.87 -9.02 -27.77
CA ASP A 75 13.66 -8.39 -28.31
C ASP A 75 12.47 -9.37 -28.28
N GLU A 76 12.66 -10.64 -28.65
CA GLU A 76 11.59 -11.65 -28.60
C GLU A 76 11.03 -11.81 -27.19
N GLU A 77 11.91 -12.01 -26.20
CA GLU A 77 11.47 -12.17 -24.82
C GLU A 77 10.82 -10.89 -24.27
N PHE A 78 11.29 -9.71 -24.68
CA PHE A 78 10.70 -8.43 -24.27
C PHE A 78 9.25 -8.25 -24.74
N TYR A 79 8.94 -8.67 -25.97
CA TYR A 79 7.57 -8.57 -26.51
C TYR A 79 6.61 -9.64 -25.96
N THR A 80 7.13 -10.75 -25.42
CA THR A 80 6.31 -11.77 -24.74
C THR A 80 5.86 -11.36 -23.34
N GLN A 81 6.48 -10.32 -22.75
CA GLN A 81 6.12 -9.84 -21.42
C GLN A 81 4.78 -9.11 -21.46
N GLU A 82 3.92 -9.37 -20.49
CA GLU A 82 2.65 -8.66 -20.34
C GLU A 82 2.77 -7.45 -19.41
N ASP A 83 1.98 -6.42 -19.67
CA ASP A 83 1.83 -5.28 -18.75
C ASP A 83 0.84 -5.65 -17.64
N TYR A 84 1.40 -5.91 -16.45
CA TYR A 84 0.67 -6.24 -15.23
C TYR A 84 0.92 -5.20 -14.14
N PHE A 85 -0.02 -5.08 -13.20
CA PHE A 85 0.20 -4.31 -11.98
C PHE A 85 1.03 -5.13 -10.98
N LEU A 86 2.06 -4.53 -10.39
CA LEU A 86 2.89 -5.19 -9.37
C LEU A 86 2.06 -5.62 -8.15
N PHE A 87 1.02 -4.84 -7.87
CA PHE A 87 -0.09 -5.23 -7.00
C PHE A 87 -1.22 -5.61 -7.93
N THR A 88 -1.41 -6.91 -8.20
CA THR A 88 -2.58 -7.35 -8.94
C THR A 88 -3.78 -6.84 -8.13
N ILE A 89 -4.44 -5.79 -8.63
CA ILE A 89 -5.63 -5.24 -7.97
C ILE A 89 -6.64 -6.37 -7.81
N ASP A 90 -6.63 -7.39 -8.67
CA ASP A 90 -7.46 -8.60 -8.53
C ASP A 90 -7.07 -9.52 -7.37
N GLN A 91 -5.82 -9.54 -6.88
CA GLN A 91 -5.43 -10.26 -5.66
C GLN A 91 -5.70 -9.44 -4.40
N LEU A 92 -5.52 -8.11 -4.47
CA LEU A 92 -5.96 -7.19 -3.41
C LEU A 92 -7.49 -7.09 -3.36
N ALA A 93 -8.16 -7.27 -4.51
CA ALA A 93 -9.62 -7.26 -4.68
C ALA A 93 -10.27 -8.60 -4.37
N ASN A 94 -9.58 -9.72 -4.65
CA ASN A 94 -9.89 -11.04 -4.10
C ASN A 94 -9.52 -11.17 -2.62
N TYR A 95 -8.76 -10.23 -2.05
CA TYR A 95 -8.86 -9.91 -0.63
C TYR A 95 -10.21 -9.21 -0.38
N ASP A 96 -11.26 -9.98 -0.60
CA ASP A 96 -12.67 -9.77 -0.35
C ASP A 96 -13.12 -8.30 -0.25
N PHE A 97 -13.12 -7.58 -1.39
CA PHE A 97 -13.90 -6.35 -1.52
C PHE A 97 -15.42 -6.59 -1.34
N GLY A 98 -15.87 -7.84 -1.15
CA GLY A 98 -17.19 -8.18 -0.62
C GLY A 98 -17.40 -7.71 0.82
N PHE A 99 -16.35 -7.64 1.65
CA PHE A 99 -16.40 -6.96 2.96
C PHE A 99 -16.46 -5.44 2.83
N ILE A 100 -15.87 -4.85 1.77
CA ILE A 100 -15.90 -3.40 1.53
C ILE A 100 -17.30 -2.93 1.14
N LYS A 101 -18.09 -3.72 0.39
CA LYS A 101 -19.49 -3.35 0.11
C LYS A 101 -20.38 -3.32 1.36
N ARG A 102 -20.08 -4.11 2.40
CA ARG A 102 -20.84 -4.15 3.67
C ARG A 102 -20.27 -3.25 4.77
N LYS A 103 -18.96 -2.92 4.72
CA LYS A 103 -18.25 -2.08 5.70
C LYS A 103 -17.72 -0.75 5.14
N SER A 104 -18.09 -0.35 3.93
CA SER A 104 -17.71 0.93 3.31
C SER A 104 -18.06 2.13 4.17
N LEU A 105 -19.15 2.04 4.93
CA LEU A 105 -19.54 3.03 5.95
C LEU A 105 -18.52 3.14 7.09
N ILE A 106 -17.92 2.05 7.53
CA ILE A 106 -16.92 2.04 8.62
C ILE A 106 -15.58 2.55 8.12
N ILE A 107 -15.17 2.15 6.91
CA ILE A 107 -13.93 2.63 6.29
C ILE A 107 -14.07 4.13 5.97
N GLY A 108 -15.21 4.54 5.42
CA GLY A 108 -15.55 5.94 5.20
C GLY A 108 -15.61 6.73 6.50
N ALA A 109 -16.26 6.22 7.54
CA ALA A 109 -16.31 6.87 8.86
C ALA A 109 -14.92 6.98 9.52
N ALA A 110 -14.07 5.96 9.38
CA ALA A 110 -12.69 6.02 9.84
C ALA A 110 -11.91 7.09 9.08
N LEU A 111 -12.06 7.17 7.76
CA LEU A 111 -11.41 8.19 6.93
C LEU A 111 -11.90 9.60 7.27
N VAL A 112 -13.20 9.78 7.50
CA VAL A 112 -13.80 11.04 7.94
C VAL A 112 -13.33 11.40 9.35
N ALA A 113 -13.27 10.45 10.28
CA ALA A 113 -12.76 10.69 11.63
C ALA A 113 -11.28 11.12 11.61
N VAL A 114 -10.46 10.47 10.76
CA VAL A 114 -9.06 10.88 10.51
C VAL A 114 -9.00 12.28 9.91
N GLY A 115 -9.86 12.60 8.95
CA GLY A 115 -9.96 13.93 8.34
C GLY A 115 -10.36 15.03 9.34
N VAL A 116 -11.41 14.79 10.14
CA VAL A 116 -11.89 15.71 11.18
C VAL A 116 -10.83 15.91 12.26
N TYR A 117 -10.14 14.85 12.66
CA TYR A 117 -9.03 14.94 13.60
C TYR A 117 -7.84 15.75 13.04
N SER A 118 -7.49 15.57 11.76
CA SER A 118 -6.44 16.34 11.09
C SER A 118 -6.77 17.84 11.04
N LEU A 119 -8.04 18.18 10.78
CA LEU A 119 -8.52 19.56 10.87
C LEU A 119 -8.48 20.09 12.31
N TRP A 120 -8.86 19.27 13.29
CA TRP A 120 -8.82 19.62 14.71
C TRP A 120 -7.41 20.02 15.15
N ASN A 121 -6.38 19.26 14.78
CA ASN A 121 -5.00 19.57 15.16
C ASN A 121 -4.51 20.93 14.61
N ASN A 122 -4.87 21.23 13.35
CA ASN A 122 -4.51 22.49 12.71
C ASN A 122 -5.28 23.69 13.30
N VAL A 123 -6.58 23.54 13.54
CA VAL A 123 -7.44 24.61 14.10
C VAL A 123 -7.10 24.86 15.57
N VAL A 124 -6.88 23.81 16.36
CA VAL A 124 -6.54 23.94 17.79
C VAL A 124 -5.16 24.57 17.96
N MET A 125 -4.14 24.17 17.19
CA MET A 125 -2.83 24.84 17.25
C MET A 125 -2.90 26.31 16.84
N TYR A 126 -3.71 26.66 15.84
CA TYR A 126 -3.91 28.04 15.40
C TYR A 126 -4.64 28.88 16.44
N LEU A 127 -5.71 28.36 17.05
CA LEU A 127 -6.49 29.06 18.07
C LEU A 127 -5.70 29.25 19.37
N ILE A 128 -4.94 28.24 19.82
CA ILE A 128 -4.13 28.35 21.04
C ILE A 128 -3.00 29.37 20.85
N ASN A 129 -2.31 29.39 19.70
CA ASN A 129 -1.31 30.41 19.39
C ASN A 129 -1.90 31.83 19.32
N ARG A 130 -3.13 31.97 18.82
CA ARG A 130 -3.76 33.27 18.62
C ARG A 130 -4.28 33.89 19.92
N TYR A 131 -4.72 33.07 20.88
CA TYR A 131 -5.37 33.53 22.10
C TYR A 131 -4.52 33.43 23.37
N ASP A 132 -3.30 32.89 23.29
CA ASP A 132 -2.31 32.77 24.39
C ASP A 132 -2.90 32.20 25.71
N PHE A 133 -3.94 31.39 25.58
CA PHE A 133 -4.83 30.98 26.68
C PHE A 133 -4.24 29.85 27.53
N LEU A 134 -3.14 29.21 27.11
CA LEU A 134 -2.56 28.04 27.77
C LEU A 134 -1.08 28.26 28.16
N PRO A 135 -0.66 27.82 29.38
CA PRO A 135 0.76 27.79 29.76
C PRO A 135 1.57 26.95 28.77
N ARG A 136 2.81 27.37 28.46
CA ARG A 136 3.69 26.70 27.48
C ARG A 136 3.89 25.20 27.75
N GLU A 137 3.86 24.79 29.01
CA GLU A 137 3.98 23.38 29.44
C GLU A 137 2.81 22.51 28.94
N VAL A 138 1.59 23.06 28.95
CA VAL A 138 0.38 22.36 28.50
C VAL A 138 0.35 22.29 26.97
N TYR A 139 0.88 23.32 26.28
CA TYR A 139 1.03 23.32 24.83
C TYR A 139 1.96 22.18 24.35
N SER A 140 3.11 22.01 24.99
CA SER A 140 4.03 20.90 24.65
C SER A 140 3.45 19.53 24.92
N ALA A 141 2.68 19.36 26.01
CA ALA A 141 2.03 18.09 26.33
C ALA A 141 0.96 17.71 25.29
N ILE A 142 0.14 18.68 24.85
CA ILE A 142 -0.91 18.47 23.84
C ILE A 142 -0.29 18.23 22.46
N TYR A 143 0.78 18.94 22.08
CA TYR A 143 1.47 18.73 20.80
C TYR A 143 2.07 17.32 20.69
N ASN A 144 2.75 16.87 21.75
CA ASN A 144 3.34 15.53 21.81
C ASN A 144 2.28 14.42 21.83
N LEU A 145 1.13 14.65 22.48
CA LEU A 145 0.03 13.69 22.46
C LEU A 145 -0.60 13.60 21.08
N SER A 146 -0.72 14.74 20.38
CA SER A 146 -1.31 14.84 19.05
C SER A 146 -0.49 14.14 17.96
N SER A 147 0.85 14.15 18.08
CA SER A 147 1.74 13.48 17.13
C SER A 147 1.72 11.94 17.23
N ILE A 148 1.24 11.38 18.34
CA ILE A 148 1.18 9.92 18.59
C ILE A 148 -0.09 9.30 17.96
N PHE A 149 -1.14 10.07 17.71
CA PHE A 149 -2.40 9.55 17.19
C PHE A 149 -2.31 8.89 15.79
N PRO A 150 -1.63 9.46 14.79
CA PRO A 150 -1.45 8.79 13.49
C PRO A 150 -0.78 7.42 13.62
N GLN A 151 0.21 7.31 14.52
CA GLN A 151 0.92 6.06 14.82
C GLN A 151 -0.02 5.04 15.48
N LEU A 152 -0.87 5.48 16.42
CA LEU A 152 -1.86 4.61 17.06
C LEU A 152 -2.90 4.07 16.07
N VAL A 153 -3.48 4.93 15.23
CA VAL A 153 -4.50 4.52 14.24
C VAL A 153 -3.94 3.44 13.32
N ILE A 154 -2.72 3.61 12.84
CA ILE A 154 -2.08 2.63 11.96
C ILE A 154 -1.66 1.38 12.73
N GLY A 155 -1.19 1.51 13.98
CA GLY A 155 -0.97 0.36 14.85
C GLY A 155 -2.22 -0.51 15.00
N VAL A 156 -3.38 0.11 15.25
CA VAL A 156 -4.67 -0.60 15.30
C VAL A 156 -5.02 -1.23 13.95
N LEU A 157 -4.80 -0.53 12.82
CA LEU A 157 -5.02 -1.08 11.49
C LEU A 157 -4.13 -2.29 11.19
N ILE A 158 -2.85 -2.25 11.57
CA ILE A 158 -1.90 -3.35 11.37
C ILE A 158 -2.31 -4.55 12.23
N ILE A 159 -2.66 -4.35 13.50
CA ILE A 159 -3.14 -5.42 14.38
C ILE A 159 -4.42 -6.03 13.81
N TRP A 160 -5.36 -5.19 13.37
CA TRP A 160 -6.60 -5.63 12.75
C TRP A 160 -6.33 -6.45 11.47
N ALA A 161 -5.45 -5.97 10.58
CA ALA A 161 -5.07 -6.68 9.37
C ALA A 161 -4.41 -8.04 9.67
N GLY A 162 -3.50 -8.09 10.65
CA GLY A 162 -2.85 -9.31 11.10
C GLY A 162 -3.84 -10.34 11.64
N VAL A 163 -4.77 -9.91 12.50
CA VAL A 163 -5.85 -10.78 13.02
C VAL A 163 -6.72 -11.31 11.89
N THR A 164 -7.10 -10.45 10.94
CA THR A 164 -7.94 -10.83 9.79
C THR A 164 -7.25 -11.87 8.90
N LEU A 165 -5.93 -11.76 8.70
CA LEU A 165 -5.13 -12.71 7.89
C LEU A 165 -5.05 -14.09 8.54
N ILE A 166 -4.92 -14.14 9.87
CA ILE A 166 -4.92 -15.40 10.65
C ILE A 166 -6.29 -16.09 10.57
N LEU A 167 -7.38 -15.33 10.72
CA LEU A 167 -8.75 -15.85 10.66
C LEU A 167 -9.16 -16.32 9.26
N GLY A 168 -8.73 -15.63 8.21
CA GLY A 168 -9.00 -16.02 6.82
C GLY A 168 -8.40 -17.38 6.48
N LYS A 169 -7.16 -17.65 6.93
CA LYS A 169 -6.49 -18.94 6.72
C LYS A 169 -7.20 -20.09 7.46
N LYS A 170 -7.70 -19.85 8.67
CA LYS A 170 -8.47 -20.87 9.44
C LYS A 170 -9.76 -21.27 8.72
N LYS A 171 -10.47 -20.31 8.13
CA LYS A 171 -11.71 -20.57 7.39
C LYS A 171 -11.50 -21.41 6.13
N GLN A 172 -10.40 -21.19 5.41
CA GLN A 172 -10.06 -22.00 4.23
C GLN A 172 -9.69 -23.44 4.59
N ILE A 173 -8.99 -23.66 5.71
CA ILE A 173 -8.63 -25.00 6.19
C ILE A 173 -9.90 -25.78 6.57
N GLU A 174 -10.82 -25.15 7.29
CA GLU A 174 -12.08 -25.79 7.73
C GLU A 174 -13.02 -26.14 6.55
N ILE A 175 -13.02 -25.32 5.49
CA ILE A 175 -13.77 -25.62 4.25
C ILE A 175 -13.15 -26.83 3.55
N ARG A 176 -11.82 -26.90 3.47
CA ARG A 176 -11.11 -28.02 2.83
C ARG A 176 -11.32 -29.34 3.58
N GLU A 177 -11.27 -29.32 4.91
CA GLU A 177 -11.56 -30.50 5.75
C GLU A 177 -13.01 -30.98 5.61
N LYS A 178 -13.98 -30.06 5.45
CA LYS A 178 -15.37 -30.42 5.18
C LYS A 178 -15.58 -31.00 3.77
N GLU A 179 -14.90 -30.48 2.76
CA GLU A 179 -14.96 -31.01 1.39
C GLU A 179 -14.29 -32.40 1.28
N GLU A 180 -13.16 -32.62 1.96
CA GLU A 180 -12.48 -33.91 2.01
C GLU A 180 -13.27 -34.97 2.81
N GLY A 181 -13.95 -34.58 3.90
CA GLY A 181 -14.81 -35.48 4.67
C GLY A 181 -16.08 -35.91 3.94
N VAL A 182 -16.71 -35.01 3.17
CA VAL A 182 -17.90 -35.33 2.36
C VAL A 182 -17.57 -36.24 1.18
N ASN A 183 -16.39 -36.08 0.56
CA ASN A 183 -15.98 -36.93 -0.57
C ASN A 183 -15.56 -38.35 -0.13
N ALA A 184 -15.19 -38.55 1.14
CA ALA A 184 -14.89 -39.87 1.70
C ALA A 184 -16.16 -40.69 1.98
N ASP A 185 -17.24 -40.04 2.46
CA ASP A 185 -18.52 -40.71 2.74
C ASP A 185 -19.28 -41.14 1.47
N ASP A 186 -19.05 -40.47 0.32
CA ASP A 186 -19.68 -40.82 -0.98
C ASP A 186 -18.99 -42.00 -1.68
N CYS A 187 -17.70 -42.25 -1.43
CA CYS A 187 -16.96 -43.37 -2.02
C CYS A 187 -17.25 -44.74 -1.37
N ASP A 188 -17.82 -44.74 -0.16
CA ASP A 188 -18.18 -45.96 0.58
C ASP A 188 -19.64 -46.41 0.31
N GLN A 189 -20.41 -45.69 -0.52
CA GLN A 189 -21.80 -45.99 -0.87
C GLN A 189 -22.01 -46.53 -2.30
N GLU A 190 -20.94 -46.79 -3.08
CA GLU A 190 -21.00 -47.40 -4.42
C GLU A 190 -20.58 -48.89 -4.45
#